data_AF-A0A523D4H6-F1
#
_entry.id   AF-A0A523D4H6-F1
#
_cell.length_a   1.000
_cell.length_b   1.000
_cell.length_c   1.000
_cell.angle_alpha   90.00
_cell.angle_beta   90.00
_cell.angle_gamma   90.00
#
_symmetry.space_group_name_H-M   'P 1'
#
loop_
_entity.id
_entity.type
_entity.pdbx_description
1 polymer ?
#
loop_
_entity_poly.entity_id
_entity_poly.type
_entity_poly.pdbx_seq_one_letter_code
_entity_poly.pdbx_strand_id
1 'polypeptide(L)' 'AGLVFVAFGRSFDAFEAQLARMVGVEDGVTDALFRFTRPVSGSYFWCPPVARGKLDLSALGL' A
#
# COMPACT_ATOMS: atom_id res chain seq x y z
N ALA A 1 20.53 7.34 1.86
CA ALA A 1 19.86 6.22 1.18
C ALA A 1 18.71 5.72 2.07
N GLY A 2 17.70 5.08 1.50
CA GLY A 2 16.49 4.65 2.23
C GLY A 2 15.81 3.45 1.54
N LEU A 3 14.51 3.24 1.80
CA LEU A 3 13.73 2.15 1.21
C LEU A 3 12.58 2.70 0.36
N VAL A 4 12.46 2.21 -0.87
CA VAL A 4 11.22 2.34 -1.67
C VAL A 4 10.36 1.12 -1.36
N PHE A 5 9.44 1.27 -0.40
CA PHE A 5 8.56 0.18 0.02
C PHE A 5 7.40 0.01 -0.96
N VAL A 6 7.15 -1.22 -1.41
CA VAL A 6 6.02 -1.60 -2.28
C VAL A 6 5.53 -2.99 -1.89
N ALA A 7 4.21 -3.19 -1.92
CA ALA A 7 3.58 -4.47 -1.62
C ALA A 7 2.40 -4.73 -2.58
N PHE A 8 2.08 -6.01 -2.80
CA PHE A 8 0.98 -6.46 -3.64
C PHE A 8 0.04 -7.36 -2.83
N GLY A 9 -1.27 -7.19 -3.04
CA GLY A 9 -2.30 -7.90 -2.28
C GLY A 9 -3.63 -7.88 -3.01
N ARG A 10 -4.57 -8.72 -2.57
CA ARG A 10 -5.89 -8.85 -3.21
C ARG A 10 -6.88 -7.72 -2.86
N SER A 11 -6.59 -6.94 -1.82
CA SER A 11 -7.34 -5.76 -1.39
C SER A 11 -6.43 -4.81 -0.61
N PHE A 12 -6.87 -3.58 -0.36
CA PHE A 12 -6.14 -2.60 0.44
C PHE A 12 -6.26 -2.83 1.95
N ASP A 13 -7.22 -3.64 2.41
CA ASP A 13 -7.55 -3.80 3.83
C ASP A 13 -6.34 -4.21 4.68
N ALA A 14 -5.53 -5.15 4.19
CA ALA A 14 -4.34 -5.61 4.91
C ALA A 14 -3.28 -4.51 5.05
N PHE A 15 -3.14 -3.64 4.05
CA PHE A 15 -2.17 -2.55 4.05
C PHE A 15 -2.62 -1.41 4.96
N GLU A 16 -3.91 -1.07 4.92
CA GLU A 16 -4.52 -0.09 5.81
C GLU A 16 -4.40 -0.50 7.28
N ALA A 17 -4.71 -1.76 7.59
CA ALA A 17 -4.57 -2.28 8.96
C ALA A 17 -3.11 -2.19 9.46
N GLN A 18 -2.15 -2.59 8.62
CA GLN A 18 -0.73 -2.49 8.99
C GLN A 18 -0.27 -1.03 9.14
N LEU A 19 -0.67 -0.15 8.22
CA LEU A 19 -0.30 1.26 8.28
C LEU A 19 -0.90 1.94 9.51
N ALA A 20 -2.20 1.72 9.79
CA ALA A 20 -2.90 2.27 10.94
C ALA A 20 -2.22 1.90 12.26
N ARG A 21 -1.76 0.64 12.40
CA ARG A 21 -0.91 0.23 13.52
C ARG A 21 0.41 0.98 13.57
N MET A 22 1.15 1.02 12.46
CA MET A 22 2.48 1.64 12.44
C MET A 22 2.44 3.14 12.77
N VAL A 23 1.39 3.84 12.34
CA VAL A 23 1.23 5.28 12.62
C VAL A 23 0.57 5.58 13.98
N GLY A 24 0.24 4.54 14.76
CA GLY A 24 -0.37 4.68 16.08
C GLY A 24 -1.82 5.16 16.05
N VAL A 25 -2.54 4.98 14.95
CA VAL A 25 -3.98 5.33 14.86
C VAL A 25 -4.82 4.45 15.77
N GLU A 26 -4.39 3.20 15.99
CA GLU A 26 -5.18 2.24 16.76
C GLU A 26 -5.03 2.38 18.28
N ASP A 27 -3.82 2.67 18.78
CA ASP A 27 -3.49 2.67 20.21
C ASP A 27 -2.59 3.84 20.67
N GLY A 28 -2.29 4.79 19.78
CA GLY A 28 -1.40 5.92 20.05
C GLY A 28 0.09 5.57 20.04
N VAL A 29 0.46 4.31 19.78
CA VAL A 29 1.86 3.86 19.76
C VAL A 29 2.38 3.81 18.32
N THR A 30 3.35 4.67 18.01
CA THR A 30 4.00 4.66 16.69
C THR A 30 5.09 3.60 16.59
N ASP A 31 5.30 3.05 15.40
CA ASP A 31 6.37 2.09 15.11
C ASP A 31 7.77 2.65 15.45
N ALA A 32 8.62 1.82 16.05
CA ALA A 32 9.99 2.19 16.40
C ALA A 32 10.88 2.50 15.18
N LEU A 33 10.53 2.00 13.99
CA LEU A 33 11.19 2.35 12.72
C LEU A 33 11.18 3.87 12.48
N PHE A 34 10.15 4.58 12.95
CA PHE A 34 10.03 6.04 12.79
C PHE A 34 11.08 6.86 13.55
N ARG A 35 11.90 6.20 14.39
CA ARG A 35 13.06 6.82 15.04
C ARG A 35 14.22 7.09 14.09
N PHE A 36 14.34 6.32 12.99
CA PHE A 36 15.49 6.43 12.08
C PHE A 36 15.13 6.43 10.59
N THR A 37 13.89 6.08 10.22
CA THR A 37 13.38 6.22 8.85
C THR A 37 11.99 6.87 8.88
N ARG A 38 11.61 7.62 7.84
CA ARG A 38 10.28 8.25 7.77
C ARG A 38 9.69 8.04 6.37
N PRO A 39 8.42 7.61 6.25
CA PRO A 39 7.75 7.61 4.97
C PRO A 39 7.55 9.07 4.51
N VAL A 40 7.94 9.37 3.27
CA VAL A 40 7.80 10.71 2.67
C VAL A 40 6.77 10.75 1.54
N SER A 41 6.31 9.59 1.09
CA SER A 41 5.29 9.40 0.07
C SER A 41 4.49 8.12 0.37
N GLY A 42 3.30 8.03 -0.22
CA GLY A 42 2.41 6.87 -0.14
C GLY A 42 1.34 6.97 -1.21
N SER A 43 0.99 5.85 -1.85
CA SER A 43 -0.01 5.80 -2.92
C SER A 43 -0.57 4.39 -3.03
N TYR A 44 -1.86 4.28 -3.39
CA TYR A 44 -2.50 3.02 -3.74
C TYR A 44 -2.63 2.89 -5.25
N PHE A 45 -2.43 1.67 -5.74
CA PHE A 45 -2.56 1.33 -7.14
C PHE A 45 -3.38 0.06 -7.29
N TRP A 46 -4.15 0.00 -8.36
CA TRP A 46 -4.73 -1.23 -8.86
C TRP A 46 -3.96 -1.66 -10.10
N CYS A 47 -3.50 -2.91 -10.12
CA CYS A 47 -2.86 -3.52 -11.28
C CYS A 47 -3.91 -4.31 -12.06
N PRO A 48 -4.46 -3.78 -13.17
CA PRO A 48 -5.44 -4.51 -13.96
C PRO A 48 -4.86 -5.82 -14.50
N PRO A 49 -5.68 -6.88 -14.62
CA PRO A 49 -5.26 -8.09 -15.29
C PRO A 49 -4.91 -7.82 -16.75
N VAL A 50 -4.08 -8.68 -17.32
CA VAL A 50 -3.74 -8.65 -18.75
C VAL A 50 -4.43 -9.83 -19.43
N ALA A 51 -5.24 -9.54 -20.45
CA ALA A 51 -5.88 -10.53 -21.29
C ALA A 51 -5.47 -10.30 -22.74
N ARG A 52 -4.97 -11.35 -23.41
CA ARG A 52 -4.55 -11.30 -24.84
C ARG A 52 -3.55 -10.18 -25.14
N GLY A 53 -2.62 -9.93 -24.22
CA GLY A 53 -1.57 -8.91 -24.36
C GLY A 53 -2.05 -7.46 -24.19
N LYS A 54 -3.29 -7.23 -23.74
CA LYS A 54 -3.83 -5.91 -23.43
C LYS A 54 -4.34 -5.86 -21.99
N LEU A 55 -4.38 -4.66 -21.41
CA LEU A 55 -5.02 -4.47 -20.11
C LEU A 55 -6.51 -4.79 -20.24
N ASP A 56 -7.01 -5.61 -19.32
CA ASP A 56 -8.43 -5.88 -19.14
C ASP A 56 -8.96 -4.92 -18.08
N LEU A 57 -9.73 -3.93 -18.55
CA LEU A 57 -10.34 -2.88 -17.73
C LEU A 57 -11.83 -3.12 -17.50
N SER A 58 -12.33 -4.33 -17.79
CA SER A 58 -13.76 -4.67 -17.67
C SER A 58 -14.30 -4.46 -16.25
N ALA A 59 -13.47 -4.61 -15.22
CA ALA A 59 -13.82 -4.31 -13.82
C ALA A 59 -14.18 -2.82 -13.59
N LEU A 60 -13.74 -1.93 -14.47
CA LEU A 60 -14.09 -0.50 -14.48
C LEU A 60 -15.19 -0.17 -15.50
N GLY A 61 -15.69 -1.15 -16.25
CA GLY A 61 -16.64 -0.94 -17.35
C GLY A 61 -16.02 -0.32 -18.60
N LEU A 62 -14.70 -0.48 -18.80
CA LEU A 62 -13.92 0.05 -19.93
C LEU A 62 -13.39 -1.04 -20.85
#